data_AF-A0A174P580-F1
#
_entry.id   AF-A0A174P580-F1
#
_cell.length_a   1.000
_cell.length_b   1.000
_cell.length_c   1.000
_cell.angle_alpha   90.00
_cell.angle_beta   90.00
_cell.angle_gamma   90.00
#
_symmetry.space_group_name_H-M   'P 1'
#
loop_
_entity.id
_entity.type
_entity.pdbx_description
1 polymer ?
#
loop_
_entity_poly.entity_id
_entity_poly.type
_entity_poly.pdbx_seq_one_letter_code
_entity_poly.pdbx_strand_id
1 'polypeptide(L)'
;MPKISKRGQKRQSSKPEMKYLRTYIYVRLSERDGGHGRRDSIYIQKQICEDYAKKHPEMLVVKVYADNGVTGTTFQRDAFEELMEDVANKKVDCIIVKDFARFGRDALDAVDLIDVIFPTLNIRFISVMDEYDSANPACVENRTPNILKHFMNDYYAREVSEKLVQAHRLSRERGEFWGSRPPYGYQRAEENSKKLVPEPEESEIIRQIFYWYVFEEMSSYDIARELNGRKVLGPEDSYQKRKQGKVPEKRRLWRSDGIRKILQNPVYIGAAVYGKTKQMLAQNIPLQMIPKEQWEVCENAWEAVVERAIYEEAQKIAKERWKDTLDNWAANPKEKQGADGPFKGRIFCGHCGKRLGRSRSGGNKKHKYMVYKCPSFSLTDHTECFRTVNEIYINQAVKAALRYQIRLAVESKKTYGAEFYQKLEQEVAEKVKSARQKYEKYGRKLETLFEHYATGLLDCKEYQEIKSTYQEEQQAARQNMKQIQLRGQHLLDQVKARMDWTEELLKYQRFQKIEKGIADRFIEKITVYSKDYVEIVFWFGDLFEKELEKELANMEGGLPYAV
;
A
#
# COMPACT_ATOMS: atom_id res chain seq x y z
N MET A 1 8.69 52.33 81.57
CA MET A 1 9.45 51.05 81.68
C MET A 1 9.29 50.26 80.38
N PRO A 2 10.31 49.50 79.95
CA PRO A 2 10.78 49.45 78.55
C PRO A 2 10.15 48.37 77.64
N LYS A 3 10.40 48.52 76.33
CA LYS A 3 10.15 47.59 75.20
C LYS A 3 10.59 46.14 75.50
N ILE A 4 9.90 45.16 74.91
CA ILE A 4 10.48 44.00 74.20
C ILE A 4 9.44 43.43 73.21
N SER A 5 9.86 43.24 71.96
CA SER A 5 9.14 42.47 70.94
C SER A 5 9.48 40.98 71.05
N LYS A 6 8.54 40.10 70.71
CA LYS A 6 8.87 38.71 70.33
C LYS A 6 8.15 38.30 69.04
N ARG A 7 9.00 38.24 68.00
CA ARG A 7 9.07 37.34 66.86
C ARG A 7 7.96 36.28 66.72
N GLY A 8 7.45 36.21 65.49
CA GLY A 8 6.47 35.25 65.02
C GLY A 8 6.87 33.77 65.08
N GLN A 9 5.82 32.95 65.14
CA GLN A 9 5.84 31.54 64.77
C GLN A 9 5.21 31.41 63.39
N LYS A 10 6.03 30.98 62.42
CA LYS A 10 5.58 30.51 61.11
C LYS A 10 4.65 29.31 61.31
N ARG A 11 3.43 29.39 60.78
CA ARG A 11 2.58 28.21 60.53
C ARG A 11 3.32 27.31 59.53
N GLN A 12 3.74 26.13 59.96
CA GLN A 12 4.11 25.05 59.05
C GLN A 12 2.81 24.56 58.38
N SER A 13 2.65 24.87 57.10
CA SER A 13 1.65 24.21 56.26
C SER A 13 2.17 22.83 55.87
N SER A 14 1.56 21.78 56.42
CA SER A 14 1.74 20.40 55.95
C SER A 14 1.23 20.30 54.51
N LYS A 15 2.10 19.94 53.55
CA LYS A 15 1.69 19.60 52.18
C LYS A 15 0.82 18.33 52.21
N PRO A 16 -0.27 18.24 51.41
CA PRO A 16 -1.03 17.00 51.29
C PRO A 16 -0.15 15.92 50.61
N GLU A 17 0.01 14.77 51.25
CA GLU A 17 0.61 13.59 50.61
C GLU A 17 -0.33 13.09 49.52
N MET A 18 0.11 13.15 48.25
CA MET A 18 -0.59 12.51 47.14
C MET A 18 -0.50 10.99 47.33
N LYS A 19 -1.64 10.34 47.61
CA LYS A 19 -1.71 8.89 47.75
C LYS A 19 -1.63 8.24 46.37
N TYR A 20 -0.48 7.69 46.02
CA TYR A 20 -0.27 6.97 44.76
C TYR A 20 -0.95 5.59 44.80
N LEU A 21 -1.57 5.19 43.70
CA LEU A 21 -2.11 3.84 43.49
C LEU A 21 -0.97 2.92 43.04
N ARG A 22 -0.79 1.77 43.72
CA ARG A 22 0.15 0.73 43.29
C ARG A 22 -0.43 0.02 42.07
N THR A 23 0.14 0.30 40.91
CA THR A 23 -0.37 -0.14 39.62
C THR A 23 0.45 -1.28 39.06
N TYR A 24 -0.21 -2.39 38.71
CA TYR A 24 0.39 -3.52 38.01
C TYR A 24 -0.08 -3.56 36.55
N ILE A 25 0.82 -3.95 35.65
CA ILE A 25 0.51 -4.12 34.23
C ILE A 25 0.54 -5.62 33.92
N TYR A 26 -0.49 -6.12 33.25
CA TYR A 26 -0.51 -7.50 32.76
C TYR A 26 -0.54 -7.52 31.22
N VAL A 27 0.43 -8.21 30.64
CA VAL A 27 0.58 -8.36 29.18
C VAL A 27 0.68 -9.83 28.79
N ARG A 28 0.11 -10.17 27.63
CA ARG A 28 0.06 -11.55 27.16
C ARG A 28 0.25 -11.62 25.65
N LEU A 29 1.18 -12.47 25.22
CA LEU A 29 1.27 -12.82 23.81
C LEU A 29 0.24 -13.92 23.52
N SER A 30 -0.70 -13.63 22.61
CA SER A 30 -1.65 -14.63 22.14
C SER A 30 -1.11 -15.31 20.88
N GLU A 31 -1.38 -16.61 20.73
CA GLU A 31 -1.02 -17.40 19.55
C GLU A 31 -1.68 -16.87 18.26
N ARG A 32 -2.77 -16.08 18.39
CA ARG A 32 -3.52 -15.50 17.26
C ARG A 32 -2.80 -14.35 16.57
N ASP A 33 -1.96 -13.61 17.27
CA ASP A 33 -1.33 -12.39 16.74
C ASP A 33 -0.05 -12.66 15.92
N GLY A 34 0.36 -13.93 15.80
CA GLY A 34 1.57 -14.35 15.09
C GLY A 34 1.50 -14.25 13.55
N GLY A 35 0.35 -13.90 12.96
CA GLY A 35 0.15 -13.89 11.51
C GLY A 35 0.22 -12.52 10.83
N HIS A 36 0.08 -11.42 11.57
CA HIS A 36 0.05 -10.07 11.02
C HIS A 36 1.05 -9.14 11.71
N GLY A 37 2.30 -9.26 11.27
CA GLY A 37 3.31 -8.20 11.24
C GLY A 37 3.40 -7.26 12.45
N ARG A 38 4.35 -7.55 13.36
CA ARG A 38 5.09 -6.60 14.24
C ARG A 38 4.29 -5.64 15.15
N ARG A 39 2.96 -5.55 15.10
CA ARG A 39 2.18 -4.53 15.83
C ARG A 39 1.69 -4.94 17.22
N ASP A 40 1.72 -6.24 17.55
CA ASP A 40 1.15 -6.75 18.81
C ASP A 40 2.12 -7.55 19.69
N SER A 41 3.41 -7.22 19.60
CA SER A 41 4.41 -7.76 20.51
C SER A 41 4.14 -7.33 21.96
N ILE A 42 4.57 -8.15 22.93
CA ILE A 42 4.53 -7.80 24.36
C ILE A 42 5.13 -6.42 24.62
N TYR A 43 6.17 -6.05 23.88
CA TYR A 43 6.80 -4.73 23.94
C TYR A 43 5.80 -3.59 23.68
N ILE A 44 5.00 -3.70 22.60
CA ILE A 44 4.02 -2.67 22.25
C ILE A 44 2.86 -2.65 23.26
N GLN A 45 2.40 -3.82 23.69
CA GLN A 45 1.34 -3.91 24.71
C GLN A 45 1.77 -3.25 26.03
N LYS A 46 3.01 -3.51 26.46
CA LYS A 46 3.60 -2.89 27.64
C LYS A 46 3.69 -1.38 27.46
N GLN A 47 4.19 -0.92 26.31
CA GLN A 47 4.32 0.51 26.02
C GLN A 47 2.97 1.25 26.07
N ILE A 48 1.91 0.66 25.50
CA ILE A 48 0.54 1.24 25.56
C ILE A 48 0.09 1.41 27.01
N CYS A 49 0.28 0.40 27.85
CA CYS A 49 -0.13 0.43 29.25
C CYS A 49 0.72 1.42 30.08
N GLU A 50 2.03 1.47 29.84
CA GLU A 50 2.93 2.41 30.50
C GLU A 50 2.65 3.86 30.09
N ASP A 51 2.38 4.11 28.81
CA ASP A 51 2.04 5.45 28.32
C ASP A 51 0.68 5.91 28.82
N TYR A 52 -0.27 4.99 29.05
CA TYR A 52 -1.50 5.30 29.76
C TYR A 52 -1.19 5.70 31.21
N ALA A 53 -0.47 4.88 31.97
CA ALA A 53 -0.11 5.19 33.36
C ALA A 53 0.64 6.54 33.50
N LYS A 54 1.54 6.89 32.57
CA LYS A 54 2.25 8.20 32.58
C LYS A 54 1.31 9.40 32.44
N LYS A 55 0.16 9.25 31.79
CA LYS A 55 -0.83 10.33 31.64
C LYS A 55 -1.67 10.52 32.90
N HIS A 56 -1.60 9.59 33.85
CA HIS A 56 -2.38 9.56 35.08
C HIS A 56 -1.46 9.69 36.30
N PRO A 57 -1.22 10.91 36.83
CA PRO A 57 -0.26 11.18 37.90
C PRO A 57 -0.52 10.42 39.21
N GLU A 58 -1.74 9.91 39.40
CA GLU A 58 -2.14 9.10 40.53
C GLU A 58 -1.61 7.65 40.48
N MET A 59 -1.11 7.18 39.34
CA MET A 59 -0.71 5.79 39.13
C MET A 59 0.81 5.62 39.23
N LEU A 60 1.25 4.71 40.11
CA LEU A 60 2.65 4.30 40.21
C LEU A 60 2.80 2.87 39.71
N VAL A 61 3.44 2.69 38.55
CA VAL A 61 3.70 1.35 38.01
C VAL A 61 4.77 0.65 38.85
N VAL A 62 4.38 -0.42 39.55
CA VAL A 62 5.24 -1.16 40.49
C VAL A 62 5.78 -2.45 39.85
N LYS A 63 4.96 -3.18 39.09
CA LYS A 63 5.34 -4.47 38.50
C LYS A 63 4.63 -4.71 37.18
N VAL A 64 5.30 -5.42 36.27
CA VAL A 64 4.77 -5.83 34.96
C VAL A 64 4.84 -7.34 34.86
N TYR A 65 3.70 -7.99 34.71
CA TYR A 65 3.54 -9.43 34.53
C TYR A 65 3.39 -9.74 33.05
N ALA A 66 4.16 -10.69 32.55
CA ALA A 66 4.19 -11.02 31.13
C ALA A 66 4.12 -12.55 30.93
N ASP A 67 3.03 -13.01 30.32
CA ASP A 67 2.90 -14.40 29.90
C ASP A 67 3.30 -14.56 28.43
N ASN A 68 4.30 -15.42 28.19
CA ASN A 68 4.74 -15.83 26.86
C ASN A 68 4.07 -17.15 26.47
N GLY A 69 3.06 -17.10 25.60
CA GLY A 69 2.45 -18.31 25.02
C GLY A 69 3.34 -19.00 23.99
N VAL A 70 4.55 -19.39 24.35
CA VAL A 70 5.50 -20.08 23.48
C VAL A 70 5.58 -21.53 23.94
N THR A 71 4.92 -22.40 23.16
CA THR A 71 5.02 -23.88 23.09
C THR A 71 3.68 -24.60 23.35
N GLY A 72 3.20 -25.25 22.28
CA GLY A 72 1.93 -25.96 22.22
C GLY A 72 1.89 -27.25 23.03
N THR A 73 2.03 -27.17 24.35
CA THR A 73 1.71 -28.28 25.26
C THR A 73 1.54 -27.87 26.72
N THR A 74 2.01 -26.67 27.14
CA THR A 74 1.89 -26.24 28.53
C THR A 74 1.11 -24.93 28.62
N PHE A 75 -0.11 -25.01 29.18
CA PHE A 75 -1.08 -23.91 29.26
C PHE A 75 -1.01 -23.12 30.58
N GLN A 76 0.10 -23.19 31.31
CA GLN A 76 0.25 -22.55 32.62
C GLN A 76 0.45 -21.04 32.48
N ARG A 77 -0.29 -20.26 33.28
CA ARG A 77 -0.26 -18.79 33.31
C ARG A 77 0.45 -18.32 34.57
N ASP A 78 1.72 -18.67 34.70
CA ASP A 78 2.48 -18.45 35.93
C ASP A 78 2.48 -16.96 36.33
N ALA A 79 2.57 -16.03 35.37
CA ALA A 79 2.56 -14.60 35.68
C ALA A 79 1.16 -14.08 36.04
N PHE A 80 0.09 -14.72 35.55
CA PHE A 80 -1.27 -14.40 35.98
C PHE A 80 -1.57 -14.96 37.37
N GLU A 81 -1.11 -16.16 37.68
CA GLU A 81 -1.24 -16.75 39.02
C GLU A 81 -0.49 -15.91 40.06
N GLU A 82 0.73 -15.46 39.74
CA GLU A 82 1.51 -14.55 40.59
C GLU A 82 0.80 -13.19 40.78
N LEU A 83 0.17 -12.65 39.72
CA LEU A 83 -0.65 -11.45 39.82
C LEU A 83 -1.83 -11.67 40.78
N MET A 84 -2.53 -12.80 40.66
CA MET A 84 -3.68 -13.12 41.51
C MET A 84 -3.26 -13.37 42.97
N GLU A 85 -2.07 -13.91 43.21
CA GLU A 85 -1.50 -14.04 44.56
C GLU A 85 -1.20 -12.66 45.18
N ASP A 86 -0.65 -11.72 44.41
CA ASP A 86 -0.41 -10.37 44.88
C ASP A 86 -1.72 -9.56 45.07
N VAL A 87 -2.75 -9.86 44.28
CA VAL A 87 -4.15 -9.39 44.50
C VAL A 87 -4.70 -9.93 45.82
N ALA A 88 -4.57 -11.23 46.08
CA ALA A 88 -5.04 -11.85 47.33
C ALA A 88 -4.34 -11.26 48.56
N ASN A 89 -3.04 -10.94 48.43
CA ASN A 89 -2.23 -10.31 49.46
C ASN A 89 -2.44 -8.78 49.58
N LYS A 90 -3.38 -8.18 48.83
CA LYS A 90 -3.69 -6.73 48.83
C LYS A 90 -2.47 -5.84 48.55
N LYS A 91 -1.56 -6.31 47.69
CA LYS A 91 -0.34 -5.57 47.30
C LYS A 91 -0.55 -4.61 46.12
N VAL A 92 -1.71 -4.69 45.46
CA VAL A 92 -2.08 -3.91 44.27
C VAL A 92 -3.34 -3.10 44.52
N ASP A 93 -3.38 -1.89 43.97
CA ASP A 93 -4.54 -1.00 44.01
C ASP A 93 -5.13 -0.76 42.61
N CYS A 94 -4.34 -0.98 41.55
CA CYS A 94 -4.76 -0.80 40.16
C CYS A 94 -4.14 -1.86 39.23
N ILE A 95 -4.91 -2.39 38.28
CA ILE A 95 -4.45 -3.33 37.25
C ILE A 95 -4.77 -2.73 35.87
N ILE A 96 -3.75 -2.66 35.01
CA ILE A 96 -3.86 -2.16 33.63
C ILE A 96 -3.58 -3.29 32.64
N VAL A 97 -4.47 -3.46 31.68
CA VAL A 97 -4.30 -4.32 30.51
C VAL A 97 -4.55 -3.54 29.23
N LYS A 98 -4.03 -4.05 28.11
CA LYS A 98 -4.28 -3.46 26.79
C LYS A 98 -5.77 -3.59 26.40
N ASP A 99 -6.30 -4.81 26.42
CA ASP A 99 -7.67 -5.17 26.04
C ASP A 99 -8.19 -6.33 26.92
N PHE A 100 -9.51 -6.50 27.04
CA PHE A 100 -10.13 -7.59 27.82
C PHE A 100 -9.68 -8.98 27.37
N ALA A 101 -9.40 -9.14 26.07
CA ALA A 101 -8.92 -10.40 25.50
C ALA A 101 -7.52 -10.78 26.00
N ARG A 102 -6.72 -9.83 26.50
CA ARG A 102 -5.45 -10.15 27.19
C ARG A 102 -5.69 -10.71 28.58
N PHE A 103 -6.71 -10.26 29.30
CA PHE A 103 -6.92 -10.55 30.72
C PHE A 103 -7.52 -11.95 30.99
N GLY A 104 -8.52 -12.39 30.23
CA GLY A 104 -9.18 -13.69 30.44
C GLY A 104 -9.33 -14.52 29.15
N ARG A 105 -9.34 -15.86 29.28
CA ARG A 105 -9.67 -16.78 28.17
C ARG A 105 -11.17 -17.05 28.09
N ASP A 106 -11.78 -17.25 29.25
CA ASP A 106 -13.21 -17.45 29.39
C ASP A 106 -13.88 -16.14 29.81
N ALA A 107 -14.92 -15.78 29.05
CA ALA A 107 -15.67 -14.55 29.26
C ALA A 107 -16.27 -14.48 30.67
N LEU A 108 -16.69 -15.64 31.19
CA LEU A 108 -17.33 -15.76 32.50
C LEU A 108 -16.33 -15.50 33.63
N ASP A 109 -15.16 -16.16 33.60
CA ASP A 109 -14.12 -15.96 34.62
C ASP A 109 -13.60 -14.51 34.63
N ALA A 110 -13.47 -13.90 33.44
CA ALA A 110 -13.07 -12.50 33.33
C ALA A 110 -14.13 -11.55 33.91
N VAL A 111 -15.41 -11.84 33.67
CA VAL A 111 -16.53 -11.10 34.26
C VAL A 111 -16.54 -11.24 35.77
N ASP A 112 -16.40 -12.45 36.33
CA ASP A 112 -16.42 -12.65 37.79
C ASP A 112 -15.27 -11.91 38.48
N LEU A 113 -14.06 -11.96 37.90
CA LEU A 113 -12.90 -11.26 38.44
C LEU A 113 -13.09 -9.75 38.41
N ILE A 114 -13.50 -9.22 37.25
CA ILE A 114 -13.61 -7.79 37.04
C ILE A 114 -14.82 -7.25 37.83
N ASP A 115 -15.98 -7.88 37.73
CA ASP A 115 -17.25 -7.38 38.26
C ASP A 115 -17.44 -7.63 39.76
N VAL A 116 -16.92 -8.74 40.29
CA VAL A 116 -17.15 -9.16 41.68
C VAL A 116 -15.89 -9.02 42.53
N ILE A 117 -14.77 -9.63 42.11
CA ILE A 117 -13.59 -9.79 42.98
C ILE A 117 -12.83 -8.47 43.14
N PHE A 118 -12.49 -7.78 42.04
CA PHE A 118 -11.73 -6.53 42.12
C PHE A 118 -12.44 -5.39 42.87
N PRO A 119 -13.75 -5.15 42.69
CA PRO A 119 -14.46 -4.14 43.46
C PRO A 119 -14.55 -4.47 44.94
N THR A 120 -14.77 -5.76 45.28
CA THR A 120 -14.79 -6.23 46.67
C THR A 120 -13.45 -5.98 47.36
N LEU A 121 -12.34 -6.05 46.62
CA LEU A 121 -10.99 -5.77 47.09
C LEU A 121 -10.56 -4.30 46.91
N ASN A 122 -11.45 -3.44 46.41
CA ASN A 122 -11.18 -2.02 46.10
C ASN A 122 -9.99 -1.82 45.14
N ILE A 123 -9.89 -2.70 44.14
CA ILE A 123 -8.89 -2.67 43.08
C ILE A 123 -9.50 -2.06 41.82
N ARG A 124 -8.85 -1.03 41.26
CA ARG A 124 -9.23 -0.42 40.00
C ARG A 124 -8.72 -1.26 38.82
N PHE A 125 -9.61 -1.71 37.94
CA PHE A 125 -9.26 -2.39 36.70
C PHE A 125 -9.44 -1.47 35.49
N ILE A 126 -8.43 -1.45 34.60
CA ILE A 126 -8.40 -0.60 33.42
C ILE A 126 -8.04 -1.43 32.18
N SER A 127 -8.85 -1.28 31.13
CA SER A 127 -8.54 -1.78 29.79
C SER A 127 -8.39 -0.59 28.83
N VAL A 128 -7.18 -0.38 28.31
CA VAL A 128 -6.83 0.86 27.58
C VAL A 128 -7.53 0.97 26.22
N MET A 129 -7.55 -0.11 25.43
CA MET A 129 -8.13 -0.11 24.08
C MET A 129 -9.65 -0.23 24.07
N ASP A 130 -10.22 -0.79 25.15
CA ASP A 130 -11.67 -0.90 25.32
C ASP A 130 -12.26 0.34 26.03
N GLU A 131 -11.42 1.35 26.29
CA GLU A 131 -11.78 2.59 27.00
C GLU A 131 -12.51 2.33 28.32
N TYR A 132 -12.13 1.24 29.00
CA TYR A 132 -12.79 0.76 30.20
C TYR A 132 -11.99 1.12 31.44
N ASP A 133 -12.67 1.72 32.41
CA ASP A 133 -12.13 2.01 33.73
C ASP A 133 -13.19 1.76 34.80
N SER A 134 -12.91 0.83 35.71
CA SER A 134 -13.81 0.50 36.83
C SER A 134 -14.10 1.66 37.79
N ALA A 135 -13.27 2.72 37.80
CA ALA A 135 -13.51 3.91 38.63
C ALA A 135 -14.42 4.94 37.93
N ASN A 136 -14.70 4.78 36.64
CA ASN A 136 -15.55 5.69 35.87
C ASN A 136 -17.04 5.29 36.06
N PRO A 137 -17.91 6.16 36.62
CA PRO A 137 -19.32 5.84 36.84
C PRO A 137 -20.07 5.41 35.57
N ALA A 138 -19.71 5.95 34.40
CA ALA A 138 -20.33 5.58 33.12
C ALA A 138 -20.01 4.14 32.69
N CYS A 139 -18.90 3.57 33.17
CA CYS A 139 -18.49 2.19 32.91
C CYS A 139 -19.08 1.19 33.91
N VAL A 140 -19.57 1.68 35.06
CA VAL A 140 -20.12 0.84 36.14
C VAL A 140 -21.56 0.41 35.84
N GLU A 141 -22.39 1.29 35.24
CA GLU A 141 -23.79 0.97 34.93
C GLU A 141 -23.97 -0.12 33.85
N ASN A 142 -22.98 -0.33 32.97
CA ASN A 142 -23.04 -1.30 31.86
C ASN A 142 -21.81 -2.22 31.80
N ARG A 143 -21.26 -2.59 32.95
CA ARG A 143 -20.02 -3.36 33.06
C ARG A 143 -20.10 -4.75 32.43
N THR A 144 -21.07 -5.55 32.84
CA THR A 144 -21.28 -6.92 32.36
C THR A 144 -21.63 -6.96 30.86
N PRO A 145 -22.56 -6.12 30.34
CA PRO A 145 -22.87 -6.09 28.91
C PRO A 145 -21.69 -5.69 28.02
N ASN A 146 -20.85 -4.73 28.46
CA ASN A 146 -19.70 -4.30 27.68
C ASN A 146 -18.65 -5.42 27.58
N ILE A 147 -18.31 -6.06 28.69
CA ILE A 147 -17.38 -7.20 28.70
C ILE A 147 -17.93 -8.33 27.81
N LEU A 148 -19.21 -8.66 27.97
CA LEU A 148 -19.85 -9.74 27.21
C LEU A 148 -19.92 -9.44 25.71
N LYS A 149 -20.17 -8.19 25.30
CA LYS A 149 -20.18 -7.75 23.89
C LYS A 149 -18.85 -8.00 23.19
N HIS A 150 -17.72 -7.78 23.88
CA HIS A 150 -16.39 -8.04 23.32
C HIS A 150 -16.15 -9.55 23.10
N PHE A 151 -16.58 -10.40 24.03
CA PHE A 151 -16.50 -11.86 23.85
C PHE A 151 -17.51 -12.41 22.83
N MET A 152 -18.72 -11.83 22.76
CA MET A 152 -19.76 -12.22 21.81
C MET A 152 -19.40 -11.90 20.36
N ASN A 153 -18.72 -10.78 20.09
CA ASN A 153 -18.25 -10.46 18.75
C ASN A 153 -17.31 -11.55 18.20
N ASP A 154 -16.42 -12.05 19.07
CA ASP A 154 -15.46 -13.09 18.76
C ASP A 154 -16.14 -14.45 18.50
N TYR A 155 -17.18 -14.76 19.28
CA TYR A 155 -18.02 -15.94 19.10
C TYR A 155 -18.84 -15.87 17.81
N TYR A 156 -19.52 -14.75 17.56
CA TYR A 156 -20.34 -14.53 16.37
C TYR A 156 -19.52 -14.63 15.09
N ALA A 157 -18.30 -14.09 15.07
CA ALA A 157 -17.39 -14.21 13.94
C ALA A 157 -17.05 -15.68 13.61
N ARG A 158 -16.86 -16.53 14.62
CA ARG A 158 -16.60 -17.97 14.42
C ARG A 158 -17.84 -18.69 13.89
N GLU A 159 -19.00 -18.45 14.50
CA GLU A 159 -20.26 -19.08 14.08
C GLU A 159 -20.62 -18.72 12.63
N VAL A 160 -20.46 -17.45 12.25
CA VAL A 160 -20.66 -16.99 10.86
C VAL A 160 -19.66 -17.66 9.92
N SER A 161 -18.38 -17.76 10.32
CA SER A 161 -17.36 -18.43 9.52
C SER A 161 -17.68 -19.91 9.29
N GLU A 162 -18.14 -20.63 10.31
CA GLU A 162 -18.52 -22.05 10.20
C GLU A 162 -19.73 -22.23 9.28
N LYS A 163 -20.78 -21.40 9.44
CA LYS A 163 -21.95 -21.41 8.57
C LYS A 163 -21.60 -21.11 7.11
N LEU A 164 -20.69 -20.17 6.86
CA LEU A 164 -20.20 -19.87 5.52
C LEU A 164 -19.45 -21.07 4.90
N VAL A 165 -18.58 -21.74 5.67
CA VAL A 165 -17.87 -22.94 5.21
C VAL A 165 -18.86 -24.05 4.86
N GLN A 166 -19.88 -24.28 5.69
CA GLN A 166 -20.94 -25.25 5.42
C GLN A 166 -21.76 -24.89 4.18
N ALA A 167 -22.17 -23.63 4.04
CA ALA A 167 -22.92 -23.15 2.87
C ALA A 167 -22.11 -23.31 1.58
N HIS A 168 -20.81 -23.02 1.62
CA HIS A 168 -19.91 -23.26 0.50
C HIS A 168 -19.81 -24.75 0.17
N ARG A 169 -19.67 -25.63 1.18
CA ARG A 169 -19.61 -27.08 0.97
C ARG A 169 -20.87 -27.62 0.30
N LEU A 170 -22.05 -27.30 0.83
CA LEU A 170 -23.34 -27.72 0.24
C LEU A 170 -23.51 -27.24 -1.20
N SER A 171 -23.01 -26.04 -1.49
CA SER A 171 -23.07 -25.46 -2.81
C SER A 171 -22.08 -26.10 -3.80
N ARG A 172 -20.90 -26.55 -3.32
CA ARG A 172 -19.95 -27.36 -4.11
C ARG A 172 -20.54 -28.72 -4.46
N GLU A 173 -21.21 -29.36 -3.50
CA GLU A 173 -21.92 -30.64 -3.71
C GLU A 173 -23.03 -30.52 -4.78
N ARG A 174 -23.62 -29.33 -4.94
CA ARG A 174 -24.60 -29.01 -5.97
C ARG A 174 -23.99 -28.53 -7.30
N GLY A 175 -22.67 -28.42 -7.41
CA GLY A 175 -22.01 -27.92 -8.62
C GLY A 175 -22.26 -26.44 -8.93
N GLU A 176 -22.61 -25.62 -7.94
CA GLU A 176 -22.93 -24.20 -8.13
C GLU A 176 -21.67 -23.33 -8.35
N PHE A 177 -21.76 -22.35 -9.25
CA PHE A 177 -20.67 -21.45 -9.60
C PHE A 177 -20.59 -20.22 -8.67
N TRP A 178 -19.46 -20.06 -7.96
CA TRP A 178 -19.20 -18.98 -6.99
C TRP A 178 -18.27 -17.87 -7.48
N GLY A 179 -17.66 -17.98 -8.66
CA GLY A 179 -16.78 -16.93 -9.18
C GLY A 179 -17.58 -15.67 -9.48
N SER A 180 -17.02 -14.47 -9.28
CA SER A 180 -17.76 -13.23 -9.61
C SER A 180 -18.01 -13.10 -11.12
N ARG A 181 -17.07 -13.59 -11.92
CA ARG A 181 -17.07 -13.52 -13.37
C ARG A 181 -17.05 -14.92 -13.99
N PRO A 182 -17.97 -15.24 -14.92
CA PRO A 182 -17.98 -16.52 -15.61
C PRO A 182 -16.72 -16.69 -16.48
N PRO A 183 -16.19 -17.92 -16.61
CA PRO A 183 -15.12 -18.23 -17.55
C PRO A 183 -15.50 -17.87 -19.00
N TYR A 184 -14.50 -17.48 -19.81
CA TYR A 184 -14.72 -17.18 -21.23
C TYR A 184 -15.30 -18.38 -21.96
N GLY A 185 -16.34 -18.19 -22.80
CA GLY A 185 -17.11 -19.29 -23.38
C GLY A 185 -18.43 -19.57 -22.67
N TYR A 186 -18.61 -19.00 -21.48
CA TYR A 186 -19.81 -19.18 -20.65
C TYR A 186 -20.38 -17.84 -20.18
N GLN A 187 -21.67 -17.87 -19.87
CA GLN A 187 -22.39 -16.83 -19.17
C GLN A 187 -23.23 -17.42 -18.03
N ARG A 188 -23.78 -16.57 -17.17
CA ARG A 188 -24.69 -17.03 -16.12
C ARG A 188 -26.06 -17.32 -16.74
N ALA A 189 -26.72 -18.38 -16.28
CA ALA A 189 -28.11 -18.63 -16.66
C ALA A 189 -29.01 -17.50 -16.11
N GLU A 190 -30.00 -17.08 -16.90
CA GLU A 190 -30.98 -16.06 -16.49
C GLU A 190 -31.81 -16.54 -15.29
N GLU A 191 -32.19 -17.82 -15.29
CA GLU A 191 -32.99 -18.46 -14.25
C GLU A 191 -32.23 -18.62 -12.91
N ASN A 192 -30.92 -18.85 -12.99
CA ASN A 192 -30.10 -19.07 -11.82
C ASN A 192 -28.68 -18.56 -12.04
N SER A 193 -28.35 -17.46 -11.36
CA SER A 193 -27.02 -16.85 -11.42
C SER A 193 -25.88 -17.80 -11.04
N LYS A 194 -26.15 -18.89 -10.31
CA LYS A 194 -25.16 -19.89 -9.91
C LYS A 194 -24.95 -21.01 -10.92
N LYS A 195 -25.66 -21.03 -12.04
CA LYS A 195 -25.46 -21.97 -13.15
C LYS A 195 -24.77 -21.27 -14.31
N LEU A 196 -23.90 -22.01 -15.02
CA LEU A 196 -23.25 -21.54 -16.24
C LEU A 196 -23.95 -22.15 -17.45
N VAL A 197 -24.11 -21.35 -18.51
CA VAL A 197 -24.58 -21.78 -19.82
C VAL A 197 -23.60 -21.31 -20.90
N PRO A 198 -23.39 -22.07 -21.99
CA PRO A 198 -22.52 -21.65 -23.07
C PRO A 198 -22.95 -20.33 -23.69
N GLU A 199 -21.99 -19.44 -23.94
CA GLU A 199 -22.21 -18.24 -24.72
C GLU A 199 -21.97 -18.57 -26.21
N PRO A 200 -22.95 -18.40 -27.12
CA PRO A 200 -22.84 -18.87 -28.50
C PRO A 200 -21.58 -18.41 -29.25
N GLU A 201 -21.23 -17.12 -29.19
CA GLU A 201 -20.05 -16.60 -29.91
C GLU A 201 -18.73 -17.08 -29.28
N GLU A 202 -18.63 -17.04 -27.95
CA GLU A 202 -17.38 -17.37 -27.25
C GLU A 202 -17.12 -18.88 -27.19
N SER A 203 -18.18 -19.68 -27.05
CA SER A 203 -18.09 -21.14 -27.00
C SER A 203 -17.56 -21.70 -28.32
N GLU A 204 -17.92 -21.10 -29.45
CA GLU A 204 -17.39 -21.48 -30.76
C GLU A 204 -15.90 -21.19 -30.90
N ILE A 205 -15.45 -20.05 -30.37
CA ILE A 205 -14.02 -19.71 -30.32
C ILE A 205 -13.26 -20.73 -29.45
N ILE A 206 -13.85 -21.16 -28.33
CA ILE A 206 -13.26 -22.23 -27.50
C ILE A 206 -13.14 -23.54 -28.28
N ARG A 207 -14.19 -23.98 -28.98
CA ARG A 207 -14.14 -25.19 -29.81
C ARG A 207 -13.05 -25.10 -30.86
N GLN A 208 -12.93 -23.96 -31.54
CA GLN A 208 -11.87 -23.69 -32.51
C GLN A 208 -10.47 -23.74 -31.88
N ILE A 209 -10.27 -23.17 -30.68
CA ILE A 209 -9.00 -23.24 -29.95
C ILE A 209 -8.59 -24.69 -29.69
N PHE A 210 -9.51 -25.53 -29.21
CA PHE A 210 -9.22 -26.94 -28.96
C PHE A 210 -8.98 -27.69 -30.28
N TYR A 211 -9.76 -27.40 -31.31
CA TYR A 211 -9.59 -28.01 -32.63
C TYR A 211 -8.19 -27.71 -33.22
N TRP A 212 -7.78 -26.43 -33.26
CA TRP A 212 -6.47 -26.04 -33.75
C TRP A 212 -5.31 -26.60 -32.93
N TYR A 213 -5.51 -26.78 -31.62
CA TYR A 213 -4.46 -27.31 -30.75
C TYR A 213 -4.26 -28.81 -30.94
N VAL A 214 -5.35 -29.58 -31.08
CA VAL A 214 -5.33 -31.05 -31.11
C VAL A 214 -5.15 -31.58 -32.53
N PHE A 215 -5.88 -31.05 -33.51
CA PHE A 215 -5.91 -31.61 -34.87
C PHE A 215 -4.95 -30.92 -35.83
N GLU A 216 -4.76 -29.60 -35.69
CA GLU A 216 -3.83 -28.83 -36.55
C GLU A 216 -2.44 -28.67 -35.91
N GLU A 217 -2.23 -29.27 -34.73
CA GLU A 217 -0.99 -29.22 -33.95
C GLU A 217 -0.44 -27.81 -33.71
N MET A 218 -1.28 -26.77 -33.76
CA MET A 218 -0.82 -25.40 -33.57
C MET A 218 -0.28 -25.19 -32.15
N SER A 219 0.79 -24.40 -32.01
CA SER A 219 1.26 -24.03 -30.67
C SER A 219 0.30 -23.02 -30.02
N SER A 220 0.29 -22.94 -28.68
CA SER A 220 -0.51 -21.92 -27.99
C SER A 220 -0.13 -20.49 -28.40
N TYR A 221 1.08 -20.28 -28.93
CA TYR A 221 1.53 -19.01 -29.50
C TYR A 221 0.91 -18.76 -30.87
N ASP A 222 0.90 -19.75 -31.75
CA ASP A 222 0.33 -19.63 -33.10
C ASP A 222 -1.17 -19.40 -33.04
N ILE A 223 -1.87 -20.11 -32.14
CA ILE A 223 -3.31 -19.90 -31.87
C ILE A 223 -3.56 -18.46 -31.41
N ALA A 224 -2.74 -17.94 -30.48
CA ALA A 224 -2.88 -16.57 -30.03
C ALA A 224 -2.66 -15.56 -31.16
N ARG A 225 -1.66 -15.79 -32.03
CA ARG A 225 -1.41 -14.95 -33.21
C ARG A 225 -2.58 -14.98 -34.20
N GLU A 226 -3.12 -16.16 -34.47
CA GLU A 226 -4.27 -16.36 -35.36
C GLU A 226 -5.51 -15.61 -34.86
N LEU A 227 -5.87 -15.78 -33.58
CA LEU A 227 -6.98 -15.07 -32.95
C LEU A 227 -6.81 -13.55 -32.98
N ASN A 228 -5.58 -13.08 -32.76
CA ASN A 228 -5.26 -11.66 -32.85
C ASN A 228 -5.34 -11.13 -34.28
N GLY A 229 -4.90 -11.90 -35.29
CA GLY A 229 -5.02 -11.57 -36.71
C GLY A 229 -6.49 -11.43 -37.14
N ARG A 230 -7.34 -12.33 -36.65
CA ARG A 230 -8.81 -12.28 -36.82
C ARG A 230 -9.50 -11.21 -35.97
N LYS A 231 -8.75 -10.46 -35.15
CA LYS A 231 -9.25 -9.40 -34.24
C LYS A 231 -10.32 -9.89 -33.24
N VAL A 232 -10.26 -11.16 -32.84
CA VAL A 232 -11.16 -11.79 -31.86
C VAL A 232 -10.95 -11.16 -30.49
N LEU A 233 -12.04 -10.81 -29.81
CA LEU A 233 -11.98 -10.21 -28.48
C LEU A 233 -11.49 -11.23 -27.44
N GLY A 234 -10.47 -10.84 -26.67
CA GLY A 234 -10.01 -11.64 -25.54
C GLY A 234 -11.03 -11.72 -24.41
N PRO A 235 -10.80 -12.59 -23.41
CA PRO A 235 -11.74 -12.82 -22.31
C PRO A 235 -12.25 -11.55 -21.63
N GLU A 236 -11.33 -10.66 -21.23
CA GLU A 236 -11.63 -9.38 -20.56
C GLU A 236 -12.51 -8.47 -21.41
N ASP A 237 -12.07 -8.20 -22.64
CA ASP A 237 -12.74 -7.24 -23.51
C ASP A 237 -14.12 -7.75 -23.92
N SER A 238 -14.26 -9.05 -24.14
CA SER A 238 -15.55 -9.66 -24.45
C SER A 238 -16.54 -9.59 -23.27
N TYR A 239 -16.07 -9.84 -22.04
CA TYR A 239 -16.91 -9.68 -20.85
C TYR A 239 -17.31 -8.22 -20.62
N GLN A 240 -16.39 -7.27 -20.84
CA GLN A 240 -16.70 -5.83 -20.73
C GLN A 240 -17.71 -5.39 -21.78
N LYS A 241 -17.59 -5.87 -23.03
CA LYS A 241 -18.57 -5.65 -24.10
C LYS A 241 -19.96 -6.12 -23.67
N ARG A 242 -20.09 -7.34 -23.13
CA ARG A 242 -21.38 -7.87 -22.65
C ARG A 242 -21.96 -7.07 -21.48
N LYS A 243 -21.14 -6.71 -20.50
CA LYS A 243 -21.61 -6.05 -19.28
C LYS A 243 -21.92 -4.55 -19.46
N GLN A 244 -21.15 -3.86 -20.30
CA GLN A 244 -21.18 -2.40 -20.41
C GLN A 244 -21.54 -1.89 -21.80
N GLY A 245 -21.70 -2.78 -22.80
CA GLY A 245 -21.95 -2.41 -24.20
C GLY A 245 -20.76 -1.72 -24.90
N LYS A 246 -19.60 -1.63 -24.24
CA LYS A 246 -18.43 -0.89 -24.74
C LYS A 246 -17.28 -1.83 -25.05
N VAL A 247 -16.73 -1.71 -26.25
CA VAL A 247 -15.45 -2.31 -26.59
C VAL A 247 -14.35 -1.33 -26.17
N PRO A 248 -13.33 -1.76 -25.40
CA PRO A 248 -12.25 -0.86 -25.00
C PRO A 248 -11.52 -0.31 -26.23
N GLU A 249 -11.15 0.97 -26.19
CA GLU A 249 -10.39 1.64 -27.26
C GLU A 249 -9.08 0.92 -27.58
N LYS A 250 -8.42 0.38 -26.53
CA LYS A 250 -7.22 -0.44 -26.65
C LYS A 250 -7.55 -1.90 -26.34
N ARG A 251 -7.61 -2.72 -27.40
CA ARG A 251 -7.86 -4.17 -27.28
C ARG A 251 -6.68 -4.90 -26.63
N ARG A 252 -7.00 -5.84 -25.75
CA ARG A 252 -6.04 -6.76 -25.14
C ARG A 252 -5.79 -7.92 -26.09
N LEU A 253 -4.54 -8.05 -26.52
CA LEU A 253 -4.11 -9.17 -27.38
C LEU A 253 -4.17 -10.51 -26.62
N TRP A 254 -4.61 -11.54 -27.33
CA TRP A 254 -4.40 -12.93 -26.96
C TRP A 254 -2.92 -13.22 -26.78
N ARG A 255 -2.62 -14.01 -25.76
CA ARG A 255 -1.26 -14.46 -25.43
C ARG A 255 -1.28 -15.96 -25.20
N SER A 256 -0.12 -16.59 -25.42
CA SER A 256 0.06 -18.03 -25.25
C SER A 256 -0.29 -18.52 -23.85
N ASP A 257 -0.08 -17.71 -22.80
CA ASP A 257 -0.46 -18.06 -21.43
C ASP A 257 -1.98 -18.08 -21.23
N GLY A 258 -2.71 -17.17 -21.87
CA GLY A 258 -4.17 -17.16 -21.88
C GLY A 258 -4.75 -18.41 -22.55
N ILE A 259 -4.20 -18.78 -23.71
CA ILE A 259 -4.58 -20.01 -24.42
C ILE A 259 -4.24 -21.26 -23.59
N ARG A 260 -3.04 -21.33 -23.00
CA ARG A 260 -2.67 -22.45 -22.13
C ARG A 260 -3.62 -22.59 -20.93
N LYS A 261 -4.02 -21.48 -20.31
CA LYS A 261 -5.01 -21.49 -19.21
C LYS A 261 -6.36 -22.03 -19.68
N ILE A 262 -6.80 -21.67 -20.88
CA ILE A 262 -8.04 -22.19 -21.47
C ILE A 262 -7.94 -23.69 -21.69
N LEU A 263 -6.90 -24.14 -22.39
CA LEU A 263 -6.68 -25.56 -22.69
C LEU A 263 -6.61 -26.42 -21.43
N GLN A 264 -6.07 -25.91 -20.32
CA GLN A 264 -5.94 -26.64 -19.06
C GLN A 264 -7.18 -26.55 -18.16
N ASN A 265 -8.19 -25.74 -18.50
CA ASN A 265 -9.31 -25.50 -17.60
C ASN A 265 -10.43 -26.55 -17.79
N PRO A 266 -10.72 -27.40 -16.79
CA PRO A 266 -11.75 -28.44 -16.90
C PRO A 266 -13.19 -27.89 -16.94
N VAL A 267 -13.38 -26.58 -16.74
CA VAL A 267 -14.69 -25.94 -16.97
C VAL A 267 -15.24 -26.23 -18.37
N TYR A 268 -14.40 -26.39 -19.38
CA TYR A 268 -14.84 -26.60 -20.77
C TYR A 268 -15.44 -27.98 -21.05
N ILE A 269 -15.19 -28.96 -20.18
CA ILE A 269 -15.82 -30.29 -20.21
C ILE A 269 -17.00 -30.40 -19.24
N GLY A 270 -17.52 -29.27 -18.74
CA GLY A 270 -18.64 -29.26 -17.79
C GLY A 270 -18.25 -29.56 -16.34
N ALA A 271 -16.96 -29.61 -16.01
CA ALA A 271 -16.50 -29.97 -14.66
C ALA A 271 -16.22 -28.72 -13.79
N ALA A 272 -16.84 -28.67 -12.61
CA ALA A 272 -16.59 -27.67 -11.59
C ALA A 272 -15.47 -28.11 -10.65
N VAL A 273 -14.45 -27.27 -10.46
CA VAL A 273 -13.29 -27.57 -9.62
C VAL A 273 -13.20 -26.61 -8.45
N TYR A 274 -13.32 -27.16 -7.25
CA TYR A 274 -13.29 -26.43 -5.98
C TYR A 274 -12.06 -26.82 -5.15
N GLY A 275 -11.88 -26.13 -4.02
CA GLY A 275 -10.81 -26.46 -3.08
C GLY A 275 -9.39 -26.16 -3.57
N LYS A 276 -9.22 -25.24 -4.54
CA LYS A 276 -7.87 -24.87 -5.03
C LYS A 276 -7.01 -24.17 -3.96
N THR A 277 -7.65 -23.57 -2.97
CA THR A 277 -7.00 -22.85 -1.88
C THR A 277 -7.69 -23.14 -0.55
N LYS A 278 -6.91 -23.12 0.53
CA LYS A 278 -7.37 -23.26 1.91
C LYS A 278 -6.95 -22.05 2.72
N GLN A 279 -7.87 -21.46 3.47
CA GLN A 279 -7.59 -20.40 4.42
C GLN A 279 -8.56 -20.56 5.61
N MET A 280 -8.03 -20.51 6.84
CA MET A 280 -8.84 -20.49 8.05
C MET A 280 -8.28 -19.47 9.02
N LEU A 281 -8.80 -18.25 8.96
CA LEU A 281 -8.34 -17.14 9.79
C LEU A 281 -8.51 -17.44 11.29
N ALA A 282 -9.62 -18.09 11.67
CA ALA A 282 -9.89 -18.46 13.07
C ALA A 282 -8.87 -19.47 13.63
N GLN A 283 -8.26 -20.30 12.78
CA GLN A 283 -7.24 -21.28 13.15
C GLN A 283 -5.82 -20.83 12.76
N ASN A 284 -5.64 -19.56 12.38
CA ASN A 284 -4.38 -18.99 11.91
C ASN A 284 -3.73 -19.74 10.73
N ILE A 285 -4.55 -20.39 9.89
CA ILE A 285 -4.08 -21.04 8.68
C ILE A 285 -4.02 -20.00 7.56
N PRO A 286 -2.82 -19.61 7.09
CA PRO A 286 -2.68 -18.65 6.00
C PRO A 286 -3.25 -19.22 4.69
N LEU A 287 -3.46 -18.37 3.70
CA LEU A 287 -3.88 -18.82 2.37
C LEU A 287 -2.82 -19.77 1.79
N GLN A 288 -3.19 -21.03 1.61
CA GLN A 288 -2.36 -22.08 1.04
C GLN A 288 -2.99 -22.60 -0.25
N MET A 289 -2.15 -22.89 -1.24
CA MET A 289 -2.57 -23.60 -2.45
C MET A 289 -2.64 -25.10 -2.15
N ILE A 290 -3.74 -25.73 -2.53
CA ILE A 290 -3.95 -27.17 -2.34
C ILE A 290 -3.42 -27.90 -3.58
N PRO A 291 -2.70 -29.05 -3.42
CA PRO A 291 -2.30 -29.91 -4.54
C PRO A 291 -3.49 -30.37 -5.39
N LYS A 292 -3.28 -30.60 -6.69
CA LYS A 292 -4.36 -30.91 -7.64
C LYS A 292 -5.13 -32.18 -7.29
N GLU A 293 -4.44 -33.12 -6.65
CA GLU A 293 -4.94 -34.43 -6.26
C GLU A 293 -5.99 -34.34 -5.15
N GLN A 294 -6.00 -33.22 -4.42
CA GLN A 294 -6.95 -32.93 -3.33
C GLN A 294 -8.06 -31.97 -3.77
N TRP A 295 -8.13 -31.61 -5.06
CA TRP A 295 -9.19 -30.75 -5.57
C TRP A 295 -10.52 -31.52 -5.64
N GLU A 296 -11.58 -30.87 -5.18
CA GLU A 296 -12.95 -31.39 -5.28
C GLU A 296 -13.45 -31.12 -6.71
N VAL A 297 -13.72 -32.18 -7.48
CA VAL A 297 -14.21 -32.08 -8.87
C VAL A 297 -15.63 -32.61 -8.93
N CYS A 298 -16.57 -31.75 -9.33
CA CYS A 298 -17.94 -32.11 -9.66
C CYS A 298 -18.05 -32.20 -11.19
N GLU A 299 -18.22 -33.41 -11.72
CA GLU A 299 -18.48 -33.61 -13.15
C GLU A 299 -19.90 -33.16 -13.53
N ASN A 300 -20.10 -32.79 -14.80
CA ASN A 300 -21.40 -32.43 -15.37
C ASN A 300 -22.17 -31.33 -14.58
N ALA A 301 -21.46 -30.36 -14.04
CA ALA A 301 -22.05 -29.22 -13.32
C ALA A 301 -22.79 -28.25 -14.27
N TRP A 302 -22.37 -28.19 -15.54
CA TRP A 302 -22.99 -27.41 -16.61
C TRP A 302 -22.72 -28.06 -17.97
N GLU A 303 -23.39 -27.57 -19.01
CA GLU A 303 -23.24 -28.05 -20.39
C GLU A 303 -21.79 -27.93 -20.86
N ALA A 304 -21.23 -29.02 -21.39
CA ALA A 304 -19.87 -29.06 -21.89
C ALA A 304 -19.76 -28.38 -23.26
N VAL A 305 -18.82 -27.45 -23.40
CA VAL A 305 -18.50 -26.80 -24.70
C VAL A 305 -17.63 -27.71 -25.57
N VAL A 306 -16.77 -28.52 -24.94
CA VAL A 306 -15.79 -29.40 -25.58
C VAL A 306 -16.00 -30.82 -25.10
N GLU A 307 -15.90 -31.78 -26.01
CA GLU A 307 -15.97 -33.19 -25.66
C GLU A 307 -14.78 -33.62 -24.78
N ARG A 308 -15.04 -34.48 -23.80
CA ARG A 308 -14.02 -34.95 -22.85
C ARG A 308 -12.80 -35.57 -23.54
N ALA A 309 -13.01 -36.34 -24.61
CA ALA A 309 -11.93 -36.95 -25.38
C ALA A 309 -10.95 -35.92 -25.96
N ILE A 310 -11.46 -34.81 -26.53
CA ILE A 310 -10.64 -33.73 -27.10
C ILE A 310 -9.84 -33.02 -26.00
N TYR A 311 -10.47 -32.77 -24.85
CA TYR A 311 -9.80 -32.13 -23.71
C TYR A 311 -8.66 -32.99 -23.14
N GLU A 312 -8.90 -34.29 -22.98
CA GLU A 312 -7.88 -35.25 -22.50
C GLU A 312 -6.69 -35.32 -23.46
N GLU A 313 -6.96 -35.35 -24.77
CA GLU A 313 -5.89 -35.33 -25.78
C GLU A 313 -5.09 -34.01 -25.74
N ALA A 314 -5.77 -32.87 -25.57
CA ALA A 314 -5.10 -31.60 -25.35
C ALA A 314 -4.21 -31.61 -24.08
N GLN A 315 -4.61 -32.29 -23.00
CA GLN A 315 -3.76 -32.44 -21.81
C GLN A 315 -2.52 -33.30 -22.08
N LYS A 316 -2.64 -34.38 -22.88
CA LYS A 316 -1.50 -35.22 -23.26
C LYS A 316 -0.47 -34.43 -24.07
N ILE A 317 -0.92 -33.78 -25.15
CA ILE A 317 -0.08 -32.91 -26.00
C ILE A 317 0.61 -31.83 -25.16
N ALA A 318 -0.13 -31.19 -24.24
CA ALA A 318 0.43 -30.17 -23.36
C ALA A 318 1.51 -30.72 -22.41
N LYS A 319 1.36 -31.96 -21.92
CA LYS A 319 2.33 -32.64 -21.05
C LYS A 319 3.60 -33.01 -21.83
N GLU A 320 3.46 -33.49 -23.07
CA GLU A 320 4.59 -33.82 -23.95
C GLU A 320 5.40 -32.58 -24.31
N ARG A 321 4.74 -31.54 -24.84
CA ARG A 321 5.39 -30.25 -25.15
C ARG A 321 6.09 -29.64 -23.93
N TRP A 322 5.55 -29.85 -22.73
CA TRP A 322 6.20 -29.41 -21.50
C TRP A 322 7.49 -30.19 -21.20
N LYS A 323 7.54 -31.50 -21.42
CA LYS A 323 8.77 -32.30 -21.30
C LYS A 323 9.83 -31.83 -22.29
N ASP A 324 9.45 -31.65 -23.56
CA ASP A 324 10.37 -31.14 -24.59
C ASP A 324 10.93 -29.77 -24.21
N THR A 325 10.10 -28.91 -23.61
CA THR A 325 10.53 -27.60 -23.12
C THR A 325 11.56 -27.74 -21.98
N LEU A 326 11.33 -28.66 -21.05
CA LEU A 326 12.28 -28.93 -19.96
C LEU A 326 13.62 -29.46 -20.47
N ASP A 327 13.60 -30.38 -21.43
CA ASP A 327 14.81 -30.95 -22.03
C ASP A 327 15.60 -29.87 -22.79
N ASN A 328 14.90 -29.03 -23.55
CA ASN A 328 15.50 -27.87 -24.22
C ASN A 328 16.11 -26.86 -23.22
N TRP A 329 15.45 -26.62 -22.08
CA TRP A 329 15.98 -25.74 -21.03
C TRP A 329 17.21 -26.34 -20.33
N ALA A 330 17.24 -27.66 -20.12
CA ALA A 330 18.39 -28.37 -19.58
C ALA A 330 19.59 -28.33 -20.54
N ALA A 331 19.35 -28.43 -21.85
CA ALA A 331 20.37 -28.36 -22.89
C ALA A 331 20.96 -26.95 -23.09
N ASN A 332 20.21 -25.88 -22.76
CA ASN A 332 20.65 -24.49 -22.94
C ASN A 332 20.61 -23.62 -21.65
N PRO A 333 21.47 -23.89 -20.65
CA PRO A 333 21.50 -23.12 -19.40
C PRO A 333 21.93 -21.64 -19.58
N LYS A 334 22.59 -21.31 -20.69
CA LYS A 334 23.24 -20.01 -20.95
C LYS A 334 22.30 -18.91 -21.46
N GLU A 335 21.01 -19.20 -21.69
CA GLU A 335 20.03 -18.18 -22.12
C GLU A 335 19.60 -17.20 -21.00
N LYS A 336 19.77 -17.59 -19.72
CA LYS A 336 19.47 -16.71 -18.56
C LYS A 336 20.23 -15.38 -18.59
N GLN A 337 21.43 -15.33 -19.17
CA GLN A 337 22.26 -14.11 -19.23
C GLN A 337 21.87 -13.12 -20.35
N GLY A 338 20.99 -13.48 -21.28
CA GLY A 338 20.58 -12.58 -22.38
C GLY A 338 19.64 -11.44 -21.93
N ALA A 339 18.87 -11.68 -20.86
CA ALA A 339 17.82 -10.79 -20.37
C ALA A 339 18.33 -9.65 -19.46
N ASP A 340 19.56 -9.76 -18.95
CA ASP A 340 20.18 -8.74 -18.10
C ASP A 340 20.94 -7.72 -18.96
N GLY A 341 20.20 -6.67 -19.36
CA GLY A 341 20.75 -5.48 -20.02
C GLY A 341 20.75 -4.25 -19.10
N PRO A 342 21.48 -3.20 -19.48
CA PRO A 342 21.54 -1.94 -18.72
C PRO A 342 20.17 -1.28 -18.55
N PHE A 343 19.24 -1.50 -19.49
CA PHE A 343 17.90 -0.90 -19.49
C PHE A 343 16.80 -1.87 -19.07
N LYS A 344 17.15 -2.97 -18.37
CA LYS A 344 16.17 -3.96 -17.92
C LYS A 344 15.10 -3.27 -17.05
N GLY A 345 13.85 -3.37 -17.49
CA GLY A 345 12.71 -2.80 -16.77
C GLY A 345 12.31 -1.38 -17.21
N ARG A 346 13.18 -0.65 -17.91
CA ARG A 346 13.06 0.79 -18.18
C ARG A 346 12.77 1.16 -19.63
N ILE A 347 12.79 0.19 -20.55
CA ILE A 347 12.59 0.44 -21.97
C ILE A 347 11.24 -0.05 -22.50
N PHE A 348 10.51 0.85 -23.16
CA PHE A 348 9.12 0.69 -23.56
C PHE A 348 8.91 1.03 -25.04
N CYS A 349 7.87 0.45 -25.63
CA CYS A 349 7.38 0.80 -26.96
C CYS A 349 6.46 2.03 -26.86
N GLY A 350 6.70 3.06 -27.67
CA GLY A 350 5.87 4.27 -27.74
C GLY A 350 4.47 4.03 -28.30
N HIS A 351 4.29 3.01 -29.14
CA HIS A 351 3.00 2.69 -29.75
C HIS A 351 2.08 1.89 -28.83
N CYS A 352 2.57 0.77 -28.27
CA CYS A 352 1.74 -0.10 -27.41
C CYS A 352 1.97 0.10 -25.90
N GLY A 353 2.93 0.92 -25.49
CA GLY A 353 3.28 1.16 -24.09
C GLY A 353 3.92 -0.04 -23.37
N LYS A 354 4.08 -1.20 -24.03
CA LYS A 354 4.64 -2.40 -23.39
C LYS A 354 6.16 -2.34 -23.31
N ARG A 355 6.70 -3.00 -22.28
CA ARG A 355 8.14 -3.17 -22.10
C ARG A 355 8.75 -4.01 -23.23
N LEU A 356 9.88 -3.58 -23.76
CA LEU A 356 10.58 -4.32 -24.82
C LEU A 356 11.40 -5.48 -24.23
N GLY A 357 11.38 -6.62 -24.91
CA GLY A 357 12.20 -7.78 -24.56
C GLY A 357 13.59 -7.65 -25.18
N ARG A 358 14.64 -7.82 -24.37
CA ARG A 358 16.03 -7.89 -24.84
C ARG A 358 16.34 -9.30 -25.30
N SER A 359 16.82 -9.46 -26.54
CA SER A 359 17.19 -10.76 -27.11
C SER A 359 18.47 -10.65 -27.92
N ARG A 360 19.16 -11.78 -28.11
CA ARG A 360 20.30 -11.88 -29.02
C ARG A 360 19.81 -11.97 -30.45
N SER A 361 20.53 -11.33 -31.37
CA SER A 361 20.31 -11.42 -32.81
C SER A 361 21.64 -11.69 -33.52
N GLY A 362 21.60 -12.48 -34.61
CA GLY A 362 22.76 -12.86 -35.42
C GLY A 362 23.06 -14.37 -35.40
N GLY A 363 23.10 -15.00 -36.59
CA GLY A 363 23.27 -16.46 -36.76
C GLY A 363 24.72 -16.97 -36.60
N ASN A 364 25.74 -16.12 -36.79
CA ASN A 364 27.15 -16.52 -36.73
C ASN A 364 27.88 -15.93 -35.50
N LYS A 365 28.83 -16.68 -34.93
CA LYS A 365 29.64 -16.27 -33.74
C LYS A 365 30.29 -14.88 -33.86
N LYS A 366 30.56 -14.38 -35.08
CA LYS A 366 31.18 -13.07 -35.35
C LYS A 366 30.23 -11.86 -35.32
N HIS A 367 28.92 -12.05 -35.47
CA HIS A 367 27.94 -10.93 -35.59
C HIS A 367 26.83 -11.03 -34.54
N LYS A 368 27.19 -11.34 -33.29
CA LYS A 368 26.22 -11.38 -32.18
C LYS A 368 26.01 -9.96 -31.64
N TYR A 369 24.81 -9.43 -31.80
CA TYR A 369 24.40 -8.16 -31.21
C TYR A 369 23.11 -8.31 -30.42
N MET A 370 22.84 -7.34 -29.54
CA MET A 370 21.65 -7.32 -28.69
C MET A 370 20.60 -6.42 -29.30
N VAL A 371 19.36 -6.88 -29.31
CA VAL A 371 18.21 -6.12 -29.82
C VAL A 371 17.08 -6.10 -28.81
N TYR A 372 16.32 -5.02 -28.83
CA TYR A 372 15.05 -4.89 -28.14
C TYR A 372 13.92 -5.17 -29.13
N LYS A 373 13.00 -6.05 -28.75
CA LYS A 373 11.85 -6.46 -29.57
C LYS A 373 10.55 -6.08 -28.87
N CYS A 374 9.58 -5.57 -29.64
CA CYS A 374 8.25 -5.32 -29.13
C CYS A 374 7.46 -6.65 -29.04
N PRO A 375 6.94 -7.03 -27.85
CA PRO A 375 6.18 -8.27 -27.70
C PRO A 375 4.80 -8.22 -28.39
N SER A 376 4.26 -7.03 -28.67
CA SER A 376 3.01 -6.90 -29.43
C SER A 376 3.21 -7.24 -30.90
N PHE A 377 4.30 -6.77 -31.52
CA PHE A 377 4.59 -7.03 -32.93
C PHE A 377 4.71 -8.53 -33.23
N SER A 378 5.28 -9.32 -32.32
CA SER A 378 5.37 -10.77 -32.51
C SER A 378 3.99 -11.45 -32.52
N LEU A 379 3.00 -10.88 -31.84
CA LEU A 379 1.67 -11.48 -31.64
C LEU A 379 0.64 -11.05 -32.69
N THR A 380 0.98 -10.13 -33.60
CA THR A 380 0.09 -9.54 -34.60
C THR A 380 0.87 -9.00 -35.78
N ASP A 381 0.44 -9.33 -37.01
CA ASP A 381 1.04 -8.78 -38.24
C ASP A 381 0.59 -7.34 -38.56
N HIS A 382 -0.40 -6.81 -37.80
CA HIS A 382 -1.07 -5.53 -38.08
C HIS A 382 -0.88 -4.46 -36.99
N THR A 383 0.27 -4.42 -36.32
CA THR A 383 0.56 -3.33 -35.37
C THR A 383 1.48 -2.27 -35.98
N GLU A 384 1.19 -1.00 -35.70
CA GLU A 384 2.08 0.16 -35.90
C GLU A 384 3.38 0.08 -35.07
N CYS A 385 3.51 -0.94 -34.20
CA CYS A 385 4.69 -1.18 -33.40
C CYS A 385 5.90 -1.55 -34.26
N PHE A 386 7.08 -1.04 -33.90
CA PHE A 386 8.33 -1.47 -34.53
C PHE A 386 8.72 -2.91 -34.15
N ARG A 387 9.36 -3.60 -35.10
CA ARG A 387 9.81 -5.00 -34.94
C ARG A 387 10.98 -5.15 -33.97
N THR A 388 12.10 -4.49 -34.27
CA THR A 388 13.34 -4.57 -33.50
C THR A 388 14.09 -3.25 -33.51
N VAL A 389 14.81 -2.95 -32.43
CA VAL A 389 15.79 -1.85 -32.35
C VAL A 389 17.10 -2.38 -31.76
N ASN A 390 18.23 -1.98 -32.33
CA ASN A 390 19.55 -2.39 -31.86
C ASN A 390 19.94 -1.64 -30.57
N GLU A 391 20.42 -2.37 -29.57
CA GLU A 391 20.85 -1.82 -28.28
C GLU A 391 22.00 -0.80 -28.42
N ILE A 392 22.80 -0.88 -29.48
CA ILE A 392 23.90 0.06 -29.74
C ILE A 392 23.37 1.49 -29.91
N TYR A 393 22.32 1.69 -30.72
CA TYR A 393 21.77 3.01 -30.98
C TYR A 393 21.11 3.61 -29.73
N ILE A 394 20.42 2.78 -28.94
CA ILE A 394 19.82 3.22 -27.68
C ILE A 394 20.92 3.66 -26.70
N ASN A 395 22.01 2.90 -26.59
CA ASN A 395 23.15 3.31 -25.75
C ASN A 395 23.78 4.62 -26.23
N GLN A 396 23.88 4.84 -27.54
CA GLN A 396 24.41 6.09 -28.09
C GLN A 396 23.49 7.28 -27.76
N ALA A 397 22.18 7.13 -27.97
CA ALA A 397 21.20 8.17 -27.65
C ALA A 397 21.20 8.52 -26.16
N VAL A 398 21.15 7.52 -25.28
CA VAL A 398 21.19 7.73 -23.82
C VAL A 398 22.51 8.35 -23.38
N LYS A 399 23.63 7.96 -23.97
CA LYS A 399 24.94 8.53 -23.64
C LYS A 399 25.03 9.99 -24.06
N ALA A 400 24.49 10.34 -25.23
CA ALA A 400 24.42 11.73 -25.69
C ALA A 400 23.53 12.57 -24.76
N ALA A 401 22.34 12.08 -24.42
CA ALA A 401 21.41 12.77 -23.53
C ALA A 401 22.01 12.97 -22.12
N LEU A 402 22.62 11.94 -21.53
CA LEU A 402 23.23 12.06 -20.21
C LEU A 402 24.44 13.02 -20.21
N ARG A 403 25.25 13.03 -21.28
CA ARG A 403 26.35 14.01 -21.43
C ARG A 403 25.84 15.44 -21.55
N TYR A 404 24.73 15.64 -22.26
CA TYR A 404 24.07 16.94 -22.35
C TYR A 404 23.60 17.42 -20.97
N GLN A 405 22.96 16.56 -20.19
CA GLN A 405 22.52 16.87 -18.82
C GLN A 405 23.69 17.15 -17.86
N ILE A 406 24.80 16.40 -17.97
CA ILE A 406 26.01 16.68 -17.17
C ILE A 406 26.60 18.06 -17.52
N ARG A 407 26.56 18.47 -18.78
CA ARG A 407 27.02 19.80 -19.18
C ARG A 407 26.14 20.90 -18.57
N LEU A 408 24.82 20.75 -18.65
CA LEU A 408 23.88 21.68 -18.01
C LEU A 408 24.07 21.73 -16.48
N ALA A 409 24.34 20.60 -15.84
CA ALA A 409 24.63 20.54 -14.41
C ALA A 409 25.92 21.31 -14.04
N VAL A 410 26.96 21.25 -14.88
CA VAL A 410 28.20 22.04 -14.68
C VAL A 410 27.93 23.54 -14.77
N GLU A 411 27.13 23.98 -15.74
CA GLU A 411 26.72 25.38 -15.87
C GLU A 411 25.85 25.81 -14.68
N SER A 412 24.87 24.97 -14.32
CA SER A 412 23.99 25.16 -13.18
C SER A 412 24.75 25.31 -11.86
N LYS A 413 25.85 24.57 -11.65
CA LYS A 413 26.66 24.70 -10.43
C LYS A 413 27.27 26.08 -10.25
N LYS A 414 27.57 26.78 -11.37
CA LYS A 414 28.10 28.15 -11.32
C LYS A 414 27.04 29.16 -10.89
N THR A 415 25.80 28.95 -11.32
CA THR A 415 24.68 29.89 -11.07
C THR A 415 23.94 29.60 -9.77
N TYR A 416 23.65 28.33 -9.49
CA TYR A 416 22.77 27.86 -8.41
C TYR A 416 23.56 27.06 -7.36
N GLY A 417 24.66 27.64 -6.87
CA GLY A 417 25.49 27.05 -5.82
C GLY A 417 24.93 27.25 -4.41
N ALA A 418 25.67 26.79 -3.40
CA ALA A 418 25.29 26.93 -1.99
C ALA A 418 25.08 28.40 -1.57
N GLU A 419 25.87 29.33 -2.13
CA GLU A 419 25.72 30.76 -1.87
C GLU A 419 24.37 31.31 -2.38
N PHE A 420 23.90 30.84 -3.54
CA PHE A 420 22.60 31.24 -4.08
C PHE A 420 21.46 30.68 -3.21
N TYR A 421 21.55 29.41 -2.80
CA TYR A 421 20.55 28.80 -1.93
C TYR A 421 20.41 29.56 -0.60
N GLN A 422 21.53 29.94 0.02
CA GLN A 422 21.51 30.73 1.26
C GLN A 422 20.87 32.10 1.08
N LYS A 423 21.13 32.80 -0.03
CA LYS A 423 20.47 34.08 -0.35
C LYS A 423 18.96 33.91 -0.53
N LEU A 424 18.54 32.90 -1.30
CA LEU A 424 17.12 32.62 -1.51
C LEU A 424 16.40 32.25 -0.20
N GLU A 425 17.05 31.47 0.67
CA GLU A 425 16.51 31.11 1.98
C GLU A 425 16.29 32.35 2.86
N GLN A 426 17.24 33.29 2.84
CA GLN A 426 17.12 34.57 3.54
C GLN A 426 15.97 35.42 2.97
N GLU A 427 15.87 35.57 1.65
CA GLU A 427 14.79 36.33 0.99
C GLU A 427 13.40 35.74 1.28
N VAL A 428 13.26 34.41 1.22
CA VAL A 428 12.01 33.72 1.56
C VAL A 428 11.67 33.95 3.04
N ALA A 429 12.65 33.84 3.94
CA ALA A 429 12.44 34.10 5.36
C ALA A 429 12.02 35.56 5.62
N GLU A 430 12.60 36.54 4.92
CA GLU A 430 12.22 37.95 5.02
C GLU A 430 10.82 38.23 4.48
N LYS A 431 10.46 37.67 3.33
CA LYS A 431 9.11 37.77 2.75
C LYS A 431 8.06 37.14 3.66
N VAL A 432 8.34 35.98 4.27
CA VAL A 432 7.46 35.35 5.26
C VAL A 432 7.38 36.20 6.54
N LYS A 433 8.49 36.75 7.02
CA LYS A 433 8.51 37.62 8.21
C LYS A 433 7.69 38.89 8.00
N SER A 434 7.81 39.55 6.86
CA SER A 434 7.03 40.75 6.53
C SER A 434 5.53 40.44 6.38
N ALA A 435 5.16 39.31 5.78
CA ALA A 435 3.77 38.86 5.71
C ALA A 435 3.19 38.54 7.10
N ARG A 436 3.98 37.90 7.97
CA ARG A 436 3.61 37.63 9.37
C ARG A 436 3.40 38.92 10.17
N GLN A 437 4.27 39.91 10.02
CA GLN A 437 4.11 41.22 10.67
C GLN A 437 2.81 41.91 10.25
N LYS A 438 2.41 41.81 8.98
CA LYS A 438 1.11 42.33 8.51
C LYS A 438 -0.07 41.63 9.19
N TYR A 439 -0.01 40.30 9.34
CA TYR A 439 -1.04 39.54 10.06
C TYR A 439 -1.12 39.92 11.55
N GLU A 440 0.03 40.04 12.23
CA GLU A 440 0.11 40.44 13.64
C GLU A 440 -0.38 41.88 13.86
N LYS A 441 -0.14 42.79 12.91
CA LYS A 441 -0.67 44.17 12.94
C LYS A 441 -2.19 44.21 13.02
N TYR A 442 -2.89 43.36 12.26
CA TYR A 442 -4.36 43.27 12.32
C TYR A 442 -4.85 42.62 13.61
N GLY A 443 -4.09 41.67 14.17
CA GLY A 443 -4.36 41.13 15.51
C GLY A 443 -4.35 42.22 16.59
N ARG A 444 -3.29 43.06 16.61
CA ARG A 444 -3.20 44.19 17.55
C ARG A 444 -4.32 45.22 17.34
N LYS A 445 -4.70 45.50 16.09
CA LYS A 445 -5.85 46.38 15.79
C LYS A 445 -7.16 45.85 16.36
N LEU A 446 -7.39 44.54 16.30
CA LEU A 446 -8.58 43.90 16.89
C LEU A 446 -8.58 43.96 18.42
N GLU A 447 -7.41 43.82 19.06
CA GLU A 447 -7.25 44.00 20.51
C GLU A 447 -7.58 45.45 20.92
N THR A 448 -6.99 46.45 20.25
CA THR A 448 -7.29 47.87 20.52
C THR A 448 -8.74 48.22 20.24
N LEU A 449 -9.37 47.61 19.23
CA LEU A 449 -10.78 47.82 18.93
C LEU A 449 -11.68 47.31 20.07
N PHE A 450 -11.32 46.18 20.70
CA PHE A 450 -12.02 45.67 21.87
C PHE A 450 -11.84 46.59 23.09
N GLU A 451 -10.65 47.14 23.31
CA GLU A 451 -10.39 48.13 24.37
C GLU A 451 -11.23 49.40 24.20
N HIS A 452 -11.37 49.91 22.96
CA HIS A 452 -12.20 51.07 22.67
C HIS A 452 -13.69 50.81 22.93
N TYR A 453 -14.18 49.60 22.64
CA TYR A 453 -15.54 49.19 23.00
C TYR A 453 -15.70 49.09 24.53
N ALA A 454 -14.74 48.47 25.22
CA ALA A 454 -14.79 48.30 26.67
C ALA A 454 -14.72 49.64 27.45
N THR A 455 -14.05 50.65 26.90
CA THR A 455 -13.97 52.01 27.48
C THR A 455 -15.15 52.91 27.10
N GLY A 456 -16.08 52.42 26.26
CA GLY A 456 -17.27 53.17 25.83
C GLY A 456 -17.01 54.22 24.74
N LEU A 457 -15.85 54.18 24.08
CA LEU A 457 -15.52 55.06 22.96
C LEU A 457 -16.25 54.68 21.66
N LEU A 458 -16.81 53.48 21.58
CA LEU A 458 -17.52 52.95 20.40
C LEU A 458 -18.87 52.35 20.77
N ASP A 459 -19.87 52.56 19.91
CA ASP A 459 -21.15 51.83 19.92
C ASP A 459 -20.92 50.35 19.54
N CYS A 460 -21.79 49.47 20.04
CA CYS A 460 -21.91 48.08 19.62
C CYS A 460 -22.01 47.91 18.08
N LYS A 461 -22.76 48.77 17.38
CA LYS A 461 -22.88 48.72 15.91
C LYS A 461 -21.57 49.09 15.22
N GLU A 462 -20.94 50.18 15.63
CA GLU A 462 -19.64 50.63 15.09
C GLU A 462 -18.54 49.60 15.35
N TYR A 463 -18.53 48.99 16.54
CA TYR A 463 -17.61 47.90 16.87
C TYR A 463 -17.79 46.69 15.94
N GLN A 464 -19.03 46.27 15.66
CA GLN A 464 -19.30 45.12 14.80
C GLN A 464 -18.86 45.35 13.35
N GLU A 465 -19.10 46.54 12.79
CA GLU A 465 -18.70 46.88 11.41
C GLU A 465 -17.17 46.91 11.25
N ILE A 466 -16.46 47.60 12.13
CA ILE A 466 -14.99 47.70 12.08
C ILE A 466 -14.35 46.34 12.36
N LYS A 467 -14.93 45.54 13.27
CA LYS A 467 -14.46 44.18 13.56
C LYS A 467 -14.57 43.28 12.34
N SER A 468 -15.68 43.32 11.61
CA SER A 468 -15.86 42.52 10.39
C SER A 468 -14.76 42.85 9.37
N THR A 469 -14.51 44.14 9.14
CA THR A 469 -13.50 44.62 8.20
C THR A 469 -12.09 44.13 8.59
N TYR A 470 -11.69 44.30 9.86
CA TYR A 470 -10.38 43.84 10.33
C TYR A 470 -10.25 42.32 10.35
N GLN A 471 -11.33 41.58 10.59
CA GLN A 471 -11.33 40.12 10.51
C GLN A 471 -11.15 39.64 9.06
N GLU A 472 -11.80 40.27 8.09
CA GLU A 472 -11.61 39.97 6.66
C GLU A 472 -10.18 40.28 6.22
N GLU A 473 -9.64 41.45 6.56
CA GLU A 473 -8.27 41.83 6.25
C GLU A 473 -7.25 40.88 6.94
N GLN A 474 -7.51 40.46 8.17
CA GLN A 474 -6.69 39.49 8.89
C GLN A 474 -6.71 38.11 8.22
N GLN A 475 -7.88 37.65 7.77
CA GLN A 475 -8.01 36.40 7.02
C GLN A 475 -7.29 36.47 5.67
N ALA A 476 -7.43 37.57 4.93
CA ALA A 476 -6.72 37.79 3.67
C ALA A 476 -5.19 37.80 3.89
N ALA A 477 -4.71 38.49 4.94
CA ALA A 477 -3.30 38.50 5.31
C ALA A 477 -2.79 37.09 5.68
N ARG A 478 -3.60 36.29 6.39
CA ARG A 478 -3.27 34.89 6.72
C ARG A 478 -3.17 34.01 5.49
N GLN A 479 -4.12 34.14 4.56
CA GLN A 479 -4.11 33.39 3.29
C GLN A 479 -2.88 33.75 2.45
N ASN A 480 -2.56 35.04 2.33
CA ASN A 480 -1.38 35.51 1.63
C ASN A 480 -0.08 34.99 2.28
N MET A 481 0.04 35.06 3.61
CA MET A 481 1.18 34.48 4.34
C MET A 481 1.36 32.99 4.02
N LYS A 482 0.26 32.21 4.04
CA LYS A 482 0.30 30.78 3.71
C LYS A 482 0.73 30.54 2.27
N GLN A 483 0.25 31.34 1.31
CA GLN A 483 0.65 31.25 -0.10
C GLN A 483 2.12 31.57 -0.30
N ILE A 484 2.64 32.65 0.31
CA ILE A 484 4.05 33.03 0.25
C ILE A 484 4.93 31.93 0.85
N GLN A 485 4.53 31.38 2.00
CA GLN A 485 5.26 30.29 2.65
C GLN A 485 5.33 29.03 1.77
N LEU A 486 4.19 28.61 1.20
CA LEU A 486 4.13 27.45 0.32
C LEU A 486 4.97 27.64 -0.95
N ARG A 487 4.86 28.81 -1.60
CA ARG A 487 5.67 29.15 -2.79
C ARG A 487 7.16 29.20 -2.47
N GLY A 488 7.53 29.82 -1.35
CA GLY A 488 8.92 29.91 -0.91
C GLY A 488 9.52 28.53 -0.60
N GLN A 489 8.78 27.67 0.10
CA GLN A 489 9.22 26.28 0.35
C GLN A 489 9.37 25.48 -0.94
N HIS A 490 8.41 25.58 -1.86
CA HIS A 490 8.48 24.89 -3.15
C HIS A 490 9.73 25.29 -3.96
N LEU A 491 10.07 26.58 -4.00
CA LEU A 491 11.26 27.07 -4.69
C LEU A 491 12.56 26.59 -4.03
N LEU A 492 12.63 26.61 -2.69
CA LEU A 492 13.78 26.07 -1.96
C LEU A 492 13.95 24.58 -2.24
N ASP A 493 12.86 23.82 -2.23
CA ASP A 493 12.87 22.39 -2.53
C ASP A 493 13.34 22.11 -3.98
N GLN A 494 12.88 22.89 -4.96
CA GLN A 494 13.33 22.78 -6.36
C GLN A 494 14.82 23.09 -6.52
N VAL A 495 15.32 24.19 -5.94
CA VAL A 495 16.74 24.56 -6.02
C VAL A 495 17.61 23.53 -5.31
N LYS A 496 17.17 23.04 -4.15
CA LYS A 496 17.87 21.98 -3.41
C LYS A 496 17.93 20.68 -4.21
N ALA A 497 16.82 20.23 -4.78
CA ALA A 497 16.79 19.06 -5.65
C ALA A 497 17.74 19.23 -6.84
N ARG A 498 17.76 20.42 -7.47
CA ARG A 498 18.68 20.75 -8.56
C ARG A 498 20.15 20.66 -8.11
N MET A 499 20.49 21.14 -6.91
CA MET A 499 21.83 21.01 -6.33
C MET A 499 22.22 19.55 -6.08
N ASP A 500 21.35 18.78 -5.41
CA ASP A 500 21.59 17.36 -5.08
C ASP A 500 21.82 16.53 -6.35
N TRP A 501 20.98 16.73 -7.38
CA TRP A 501 21.14 16.06 -8.67
C TRP A 501 22.38 16.53 -9.44
N THR A 502 22.74 17.82 -9.31
CA THR A 502 23.99 18.34 -9.89
C THR A 502 25.19 17.64 -9.28
N GLU A 503 25.26 17.53 -7.96
CA GLU A 503 26.35 16.82 -7.27
C GLU A 503 26.43 15.35 -7.67
N GLU A 504 25.29 14.68 -7.77
CA GLU A 504 25.24 13.27 -8.19
C GLU A 504 25.68 13.08 -9.65
N LEU A 505 25.24 13.94 -10.57
CA LEU A 505 25.66 13.89 -11.98
C LEU A 505 27.16 14.14 -12.15
N LEU A 506 27.73 15.07 -11.35
CA LEU A 506 29.16 15.40 -11.42
C LEU A 506 30.06 14.23 -11.02
N LYS A 507 29.61 13.31 -10.15
CA LYS A 507 30.35 12.08 -9.80
C LYS A 507 30.59 11.19 -11.02
N TYR A 508 29.75 11.29 -12.05
CA TYR A 508 29.79 10.42 -13.23
C TYR A 508 30.36 11.10 -14.49
N GLN A 509 31.03 12.25 -14.41
CA GLN A 509 31.54 12.98 -15.60
C GLN A 509 32.35 12.14 -16.60
N ARG A 510 33.11 11.13 -16.14
CA ARG A 510 34.04 10.34 -16.96
C ARG A 510 33.50 8.96 -17.38
N PHE A 511 32.19 8.73 -17.33
CA PHE A 511 31.61 7.44 -17.70
C PHE A 511 31.85 7.09 -19.18
N GLN A 512 32.30 5.86 -19.46
CA GLN A 512 32.53 5.38 -20.82
C GLN A 512 31.35 4.57 -21.38
N LYS A 513 30.71 3.75 -20.53
CA LYS A 513 29.62 2.85 -20.87
C LYS A 513 28.46 3.03 -19.90
N ILE A 514 27.23 2.87 -20.39
CA ILE A 514 26.04 2.88 -19.55
C ILE A 514 25.89 1.49 -18.94
N GLU A 515 26.19 1.41 -17.66
CA GLU A 515 25.93 0.22 -16.85
C GLU A 515 24.55 0.31 -16.21
N LYS A 516 24.04 -0.85 -15.76
CA LYS A 516 22.73 -0.93 -15.09
C LYS A 516 22.65 0.02 -13.90
N GLY A 517 23.73 0.17 -13.11
CA GLY A 517 23.76 1.09 -11.97
C GLY A 517 23.57 2.56 -12.35
N ILE A 518 24.11 2.99 -13.49
CA ILE A 518 23.94 4.36 -14.01
C ILE A 518 22.50 4.55 -14.52
N ALA A 519 22.01 3.58 -15.30
CA ALA A 519 20.64 3.61 -15.81
C ALA A 519 19.61 3.62 -14.67
N ASP A 520 19.83 2.85 -13.61
CA ASP A 520 18.92 2.77 -12.47
C ASP A 520 18.82 4.08 -11.67
N ARG A 521 19.94 4.81 -11.57
CA ARG A 521 20.01 6.08 -10.82
C ARG A 521 19.42 7.26 -11.56
N PHE A 522 19.65 7.38 -12.86
CA PHE A 522 19.30 8.60 -13.60
C PHE A 522 18.08 8.46 -14.51
N ILE A 523 17.82 7.26 -15.04
CA ILE A 523 16.81 7.08 -16.10
C ILE A 523 15.56 6.50 -15.48
N GLU A 524 14.45 7.21 -15.58
CA GLU A 524 13.14 6.69 -15.20
C GLU A 524 12.62 5.75 -16.30
N LYS A 525 12.54 6.27 -17.54
CA LYS A 525 11.87 5.61 -18.65
C LYS A 525 12.52 5.93 -19.99
N ILE A 526 12.64 4.94 -20.85
CA ILE A 526 13.06 5.08 -22.25
C ILE A 526 11.89 4.63 -23.12
N THR A 527 11.31 5.53 -23.90
CA THR A 527 10.21 5.23 -24.82
C THR A 527 10.74 5.28 -26.25
N VAL A 528 10.66 4.16 -26.96
CA VAL A 528 11.11 4.05 -28.36
C VAL A 528 9.89 4.12 -29.28
N TYR A 529 9.82 5.10 -30.17
CA TYR A 529 8.72 5.23 -31.13
C TYR A 529 9.10 4.68 -32.50
N SER A 530 10.31 4.98 -32.97
CA SER A 530 10.82 4.51 -34.25
C SER A 530 12.32 4.19 -34.14
N LYS A 531 12.96 3.85 -35.27
CA LYS A 531 14.42 3.69 -35.32
C LYS A 531 15.15 5.03 -35.08
N ASP A 532 14.47 6.13 -35.35
CA ASP A 532 15.06 7.48 -35.39
C ASP A 532 14.60 8.37 -34.23
N TYR A 533 13.54 7.97 -33.51
CA TYR A 533 12.98 8.74 -32.41
C TYR A 533 12.86 7.90 -31.12
N VAL A 534 13.60 8.36 -30.10
CA VAL A 534 13.62 7.80 -28.75
C VAL A 534 13.47 8.96 -27.76
N GLU A 535 12.52 8.81 -26.86
CA GLU A 535 12.27 9.72 -25.73
C GLU A 535 12.89 9.11 -24.47
N ILE A 536 13.63 9.93 -23.71
CA ILE A 536 14.32 9.50 -22.50
C ILE A 536 13.88 10.42 -21.37
N VAL A 537 13.22 9.84 -20.37
CA VAL A 537 12.75 10.52 -19.17
C VAL A 537 13.74 10.22 -18.05
N PHE A 538 14.28 11.27 -17.43
CA PHE A 538 15.16 11.20 -16.29
C PHE A 538 14.40 11.39 -14.99
N TRP A 539 14.88 10.81 -13.88
CA TRP A 539 14.27 10.98 -12.55
C TRP A 539 14.23 12.43 -12.07
N PHE A 540 15.16 13.24 -12.55
CA PHE A 540 15.25 14.66 -12.26
C PHE A 540 14.43 15.52 -13.24
N GLY A 541 13.70 14.91 -14.19
CA GLY A 541 12.85 15.63 -15.15
C GLY A 541 13.57 16.78 -15.85
N ASP A 542 12.84 17.88 -16.00
CA ASP A 542 13.29 19.14 -16.60
C ASP A 542 13.87 20.12 -15.56
N LEU A 543 14.45 19.62 -14.45
CA LEU A 543 15.08 20.46 -13.40
C LEU A 543 16.14 21.44 -13.93
N PHE A 544 16.67 21.19 -15.14
CA PHE A 544 17.68 22.00 -15.80
C PHE A 544 17.16 22.80 -17.01
N GLU A 545 15.86 22.72 -17.33
CA GLU A 545 15.25 23.50 -18.42
C GLU A 545 14.49 24.75 -17.93
N LYS A 546 14.22 25.64 -18.89
CA LYS A 546 13.87 27.08 -18.80
C LYS A 546 12.65 27.47 -17.95
N GLU A 547 11.89 26.54 -17.39
CA GLU A 547 10.69 26.86 -16.59
C GLU A 547 11.02 27.36 -15.19
N LEU A 548 12.05 26.79 -14.54
CA LEU A 548 12.53 27.28 -13.25
C LEU A 548 13.07 28.72 -13.35
N GLU A 549 13.69 29.06 -14.49
CA GLU A 549 14.19 30.42 -14.75
C GLU A 549 13.06 31.44 -14.83
N LYS A 550 11.90 31.06 -15.38
CA LYS A 550 10.69 31.93 -15.40
C LYS A 550 10.07 32.07 -14.02
N GLU A 551 10.01 31.01 -13.23
CA GLU A 551 9.47 31.07 -11.86
C GLU A 551 10.37 31.89 -10.92
N LEU A 552 11.69 31.76 -11.06
CA LEU A 552 12.69 32.57 -10.35
C LEU A 552 12.64 34.04 -10.79
N ALA A 553 12.48 34.32 -12.09
CA ALA A 553 12.32 35.69 -12.60
C ALA A 553 11.03 36.38 -12.10
N ASN A 554 9.97 35.61 -11.88
CA ASN A 554 8.70 36.13 -11.36
C ASN A 554 8.72 36.42 -9.84
N MET A 555 9.76 35.99 -9.12
CA MET A 555 9.85 36.16 -7.66
C MET A 555 10.39 37.53 -7.23
N GLU A 556 10.99 38.33 -8.12
CA GLU A 556 11.52 39.64 -7.76
C GLU A 556 11.41 40.72 -8.86
N GLY A 557 10.86 41.86 -8.49
CA GLY A 557 11.48 43.12 -8.90
C GLY A 557 12.86 43.26 -8.23
N GLY A 558 13.83 42.44 -8.62
CA GLY A 558 15.07 42.30 -7.84
C GLY A 558 16.20 41.38 -8.32
N LEU A 559 16.12 40.71 -9.48
CA LEU A 559 17.34 40.32 -10.21
C LEU A 559 17.26 40.73 -11.69
N PRO A 560 17.35 42.04 -12.00
CA PRO A 560 17.83 42.43 -13.31
C PRO A 560 19.33 42.13 -13.37
N TYR A 561 19.75 41.40 -14.40
CA TYR A 561 21.14 41.10 -14.82
C TYR A 561 21.86 39.92 -14.14
N ALA A 562 21.79 38.76 -14.80
CA ALA A 562 22.99 38.13 -15.36
C ALA A 562 22.57 37.25 -16.55
N VAL A 563 22.95 37.71 -17.74
CA VAL A 563 22.93 36.96 -19.01
C VAL A 563 23.94 35.82 -18.95
#